data_AF-A0A8C9ZN88-F1
#
_entry.id   AF-A0A8C9ZN88-F1
#
_cell.length_a   1.000
_cell.length_b   1.000
_cell.length_c   1.000
_cell.angle_alpha   90.00
_cell.angle_beta   90.00
_cell.angle_gamma   90.00
#
_symmetry.space_group_name_H-M   'P 1'
#
loop_
_entity.id
_entity.type
_entity.pdbx_description
1 polymer ?
#
loop_
_entity_poly.entity_id
_entity_poly.type
_entity_poly.pdbx_seq_one_letter_code
_entity_poly.pdbx_strand_id
1 'polypeptide(L)'
;MAGHYLKCGKEVGTFLHALWDCPTVRPLWEAVLKKFEGWLRQALPESPQLCLLGDRFPMPPGLAKSEAGLMLMGFIVAARLILRNWKSPNRPDITDWLKLMTEIAAFELLIARVQNIPSKNRQAWMSFKYIEALRLGVATTQFWGLISKRGVRTKLGQKCVYATSHAKVVMYKNQT
;
A
#
# COMPACT_ATOMS: atom_id res chain seq x y z
N MET A 1 24.51 -32.48 6.97
CA MET A 1 23.18 -31.93 6.64
C MET A 1 23.40 -30.83 5.60
N ALA A 2 22.95 -31.02 4.36
CA ALA A 2 23.08 -29.99 3.33
C ALA A 2 22.10 -28.85 3.65
N GLY A 3 22.60 -27.70 4.09
CA GLY A 3 21.77 -26.52 4.28
C GLY A 3 21.22 -26.07 2.93
N HIS A 4 19.90 -26.02 2.78
CA HIS A 4 19.28 -25.43 1.61
C HIS A 4 19.48 -23.91 1.67
N TYR A 5 20.41 -23.40 0.86
CA TYR A 5 20.66 -21.97 0.73
C TYR A 5 19.48 -21.31 0.02
N LEU A 6 18.93 -20.25 0.60
CA LEU A 6 17.84 -19.48 -0.03
C LEU A 6 18.41 -18.34 -0.87
N LYS A 7 17.67 -17.97 -1.93
CA LYS A 7 17.75 -16.86 -2.91
C LYS A 7 19.03 -15.99 -3.01
N CYS A 8 19.66 -15.59 -1.91
CA CYS A 8 20.97 -14.94 -1.92
C CYS A 8 22.16 -15.91 -2.06
N GLY A 9 21.96 -17.22 -1.82
CA GLY A 9 23.00 -18.26 -1.91
C GLY A 9 24.06 -18.21 -0.81
N LYS A 10 23.90 -17.35 0.21
CA LYS A 10 24.92 -17.07 1.23
C LYS A 10 24.61 -17.66 2.61
N GLU A 11 23.34 -17.72 2.99
CA GLU A 11 22.91 -18.17 4.32
C GLU A 11 21.93 -19.34 4.22
N VAL A 12 21.88 -20.13 5.30
CA VAL A 12 20.87 -21.19 5.46
C VAL A 12 19.50 -20.55 5.48
N GLY A 13 18.60 -21.10 4.68
CA GLY A 13 17.28 -20.56 4.50
C GLY A 13 16.37 -20.64 5.72
N THR A 14 16.36 -19.63 6.58
CA THR A 14 15.30 -19.47 7.58
C THR A 14 14.11 -18.70 6.98
N PHE A 15 12.93 -18.82 7.58
CA PHE A 15 11.75 -18.03 7.19
C PHE A 15 12.04 -16.52 7.23
N LEU A 16 12.69 -16.04 8.30
CA LEU A 16 13.06 -14.64 8.47
C LEU A 16 14.08 -14.19 7.41
N HIS A 17 15.09 -15.01 7.13
CA HIS A 17 16.01 -14.73 6.02
C HIS A 17 15.25 -14.65 4.69
N ALA A 18 14.38 -15.63 4.39
CA ALA A 18 13.64 -15.72 3.14
C ALA A 18 12.79 -14.49 2.84
N LEU A 19 12.16 -13.94 3.89
CA LEU A 19 11.12 -12.92 3.76
C LEU A 19 11.54 -11.55 4.23
N TRP A 20 12.60 -11.39 5.02
CA TRP A 20 12.92 -10.11 5.66
C TRP A 20 14.40 -9.75 5.61
N ASP A 21 15.27 -10.59 6.19
CA ASP A 21 16.70 -10.26 6.36
C ASP A 21 17.51 -10.37 5.05
N CYS A 22 17.01 -11.13 4.06
CA CYS A 22 17.73 -11.31 2.80
C CYS A 22 17.98 -9.97 2.09
N PRO A 23 19.23 -9.64 1.71
CA PRO A 23 19.58 -8.39 1.01
C PRO A 23 18.84 -8.18 -0.33
N THR A 24 18.36 -9.26 -0.94
CA THR A 24 17.57 -9.20 -2.18
C THR A 24 16.13 -8.73 -1.92
N VAL A 25 15.60 -9.00 -0.73
CA VAL A 25 14.23 -8.73 -0.34
C VAL A 25 14.11 -7.43 0.45
N ARG A 26 15.14 -7.08 1.24
CA ARG A 26 15.15 -5.88 2.08
C ARG A 26 14.74 -4.59 1.36
N PRO A 27 15.22 -4.29 0.14
CA PRO A 27 14.86 -3.05 -0.54
C PRO A 27 13.38 -2.95 -0.92
N LEU A 28 12.68 -4.07 -1.10
CA LEU A 28 11.23 -4.06 -1.30
C LEU A 28 10.51 -3.58 -0.03
N TRP A 29 10.89 -4.08 1.15
CA TRP A 29 10.26 -3.69 2.41
C TRP A 29 10.46 -2.21 2.72
N GLU A 30 11.68 -1.71 2.54
CA GLU A 30 11.98 -0.28 2.69
C GLU A 30 11.11 0.58 1.76
N ALA A 31 10.98 0.17 0.49
CA ALA A 31 10.15 0.87 -0.47
C ALA A 31 8.65 0.82 -0.10
N VAL A 32 8.15 -0.33 0.38
CA VAL A 32 6.76 -0.50 0.81
C VAL A 32 6.46 0.34 2.05
N LEU A 33 7.33 0.32 3.06
CA LEU A 33 7.17 1.12 4.27
C LEU A 33 7.18 2.62 3.93
N LYS A 34 8.16 3.07 3.15
CA LYS A 34 8.25 4.47 2.69
C LYS A 34 7.01 4.94 1.92
N LYS A 35 6.36 4.05 1.16
CA LYS A 35 5.09 4.37 0.49
C LYS A 35 3.97 4.63 1.49
N PHE A 36 3.83 3.77 2.50
CA PHE A 36 2.83 3.97 3.54
C PHE A 36 3.11 5.19 4.41
N GLU A 37 4.38 5.47 4.73
CA GLU A 37 4.75 6.70 5.44
C GLU A 37 4.34 7.95 4.65
N GLY A 38 4.52 7.94 3.33
CA GLY A 38 4.07 9.02 2.46
C GLY A 38 2.54 9.18 2.41
N TRP A 39 1.80 8.07 2.46
CA TRP A 39 0.32 8.10 2.47
C TRP A 39 -0.24 8.55 3.81
N LEU A 40 0.36 8.12 4.92
CA LEU A 40 -0.11 8.39 6.28
C LEU A 40 0.49 9.66 6.88
N ARG A 41 1.58 10.16 6.31
CA ARG A 41 2.41 11.25 6.85
C ARG A 41 2.90 10.95 8.27
N GLN A 42 3.16 9.68 8.56
CA GLN A 42 3.65 9.18 9.84
C GLN A 42 4.75 8.16 9.57
N ALA A 43 5.80 8.19 10.39
CA ALA A 43 6.87 7.19 10.31
C ALA A 43 6.35 5.81 10.75
N LEU A 44 6.83 4.76 10.10
CA LEU A 44 6.48 3.38 10.40
C LEU A 44 7.70 2.63 10.90
N PRO A 45 7.56 1.79 11.93
CA PRO A 45 8.68 0.98 12.37
C PRO A 45 9.00 -0.12 11.37
N GLU A 46 10.29 -0.33 11.13
CA GLU A 46 10.81 -1.45 10.35
C GLU A 46 10.80 -2.74 11.16
N SER A 47 9.60 -3.21 11.51
CA SER A 47 9.41 -4.42 12.31
C SER A 47 8.98 -5.61 11.45
N PRO A 48 9.72 -6.74 11.47
CA PRO A 48 9.28 -7.98 10.82
C PRO A 48 7.99 -8.52 11.45
N GLN A 49 7.73 -8.25 12.72
CA GLN A 49 6.50 -8.68 13.40
C GLN A 49 5.29 -7.93 12.83
N LEU A 50 5.42 -6.62 12.60
CA LEU A 50 4.39 -5.82 11.94
C LEU A 50 4.19 -6.29 10.49
N CYS A 51 5.28 -6.42 9.74
CA CYS A 51 5.23 -6.63 8.29
C CYS A 51 4.88 -8.07 7.89
N LEU A 52 5.32 -9.07 8.66
CA LEU A 52 5.08 -10.48 8.35
C LEU A 52 3.91 -11.07 9.11
N LEU A 53 3.71 -10.65 10.37
CA LEU A 53 2.68 -11.23 11.25
C LEU A 53 1.46 -10.33 11.41
N GLY A 54 1.55 -9.06 11.00
CA GLY A 54 0.45 -8.11 11.13
C GLY A 54 0.17 -7.70 12.57
N ASP A 55 1.16 -7.79 13.46
CA ASP A 55 1.03 -7.29 14.82
C ASP A 55 0.79 -5.78 14.81
N ARG A 56 -0.30 -5.35 15.41
CA ARG A 56 -0.73 -3.95 15.44
C ARG A 56 -0.10 -3.17 16.59
N PHE A 57 0.53 -3.83 17.56
CA PHE A 57 1.18 -3.16 18.68
C PHE A 57 2.21 -2.10 18.23
N PRO A 58 3.10 -2.37 17.26
CA PRO A 58 4.04 -1.36 16.75
C PRO A 58 3.41 -0.29 15.84
N MET A 59 2.10 -0.29 15.59
CA MET A 59 1.48 0.69 14.68
C MET A 59 1.34 2.07 15.35
N PRO A 60 1.48 3.19 14.61
CA PRO A 60 1.28 4.51 15.18
C PRO A 60 -0.12 4.68 15.79
N PRO A 61 -0.23 5.37 16.94
CA PRO A 61 -1.53 5.61 17.56
C PRO A 61 -2.38 6.55 16.69
N GLY A 62 -3.70 6.32 16.67
CA GLY A 62 -4.65 7.19 15.98
C GLY A 62 -4.91 6.85 14.51
N LEU A 63 -4.32 5.77 13.98
CA LEU A 63 -4.69 5.27 12.65
C LEU A 63 -6.17 4.87 12.59
N ALA A 64 -6.85 5.26 11.51
CA ALA A 64 -8.19 4.76 11.25
C ALA A 64 -8.14 3.25 10.97
N LYS A 65 -9.19 2.52 11.38
CA LYS A 65 -9.31 1.07 11.15
C LYS A 65 -9.14 0.69 9.67
N SER A 66 -9.58 1.56 8.76
CA SER A 66 -9.45 1.37 7.31
C SER A 66 -8.02 1.55 6.81
N GLU A 67 -7.25 2.48 7.40
CA GLU A 67 -5.84 2.72 7.05
C GLU A 67 -4.97 1.57 7.56
N ALA A 68 -5.17 1.16 8.82
CA ALA A 68 -4.53 -0.03 9.38
C ALA A 68 -4.84 -1.30 8.56
N GLY A 69 -6.09 -1.45 8.10
CA GLY A 69 -6.50 -2.54 7.22
C GLY A 69 -5.75 -2.52 5.89
N LEU A 70 -5.65 -1.35 5.24
CA LEU A 70 -4.92 -1.19 3.98
C LEU A 70 -3.43 -1.51 4.12
N MET A 71 -2.80 -1.08 5.22
CA MET A 71 -1.40 -1.39 5.51
C MET A 71 -1.17 -2.89 5.62
N LEU A 72 -1.97 -3.59 6.43
CA LEU A 72 -1.86 -5.03 6.60
C LEU A 72 -2.03 -5.76 5.26
N MET A 73 -3.00 -5.34 4.44
CA MET A 73 -3.15 -5.87 3.08
C MET A 73 -1.90 -5.63 2.23
N GLY A 74 -1.33 -4.42 2.28
CA GLY A 74 -0.09 -4.10 1.56
C GLY A 74 1.10 -4.97 1.98
N PHE A 75 1.25 -5.23 3.28
CA PHE A 75 2.29 -6.10 3.79
C PHE A 75 2.11 -7.55 3.35
N ILE A 76 0.87 -8.06 3.38
CA ILE A 76 0.54 -9.39 2.85
C ILE A 76 0.87 -9.48 1.35
N VAL A 77 0.59 -8.43 0.58
CA VAL A 77 0.92 -8.39 -0.85
C VAL A 77 2.42 -8.38 -1.09
N ALA A 78 3.20 -7.66 -0.28
CA ALA A 78 4.67 -7.68 -0.35
C ALA A 78 5.23 -9.08 -0.05
N ALA A 79 4.78 -9.70 1.05
CA ALA A 79 5.16 -11.06 1.41
C ALA A 79 4.79 -12.07 0.29
N ARG A 80 3.58 -11.95 -0.27
CA ARG A 80 3.12 -12.77 -1.40
C ARG A 80 3.99 -12.57 -2.64
N LEU A 81 4.38 -11.34 -2.97
CA LEU A 81 5.25 -11.05 -4.11
C LEU A 81 6.63 -11.70 -3.93
N ILE A 82 7.21 -11.60 -2.72
CA ILE A 82 8.49 -12.25 -2.38
C ILE A 82 8.37 -13.77 -2.55
N LEU A 83 7.32 -14.36 -1.97
CA LEU A 83 7.04 -15.80 -2.07
C LEU A 83 6.77 -16.26 -3.49
N ARG A 84 6.15 -15.45 -4.35
CA ARG A 84 5.96 -15.81 -5.78
C ARG A 84 7.28 -15.80 -6.54
N ASN A 85 8.14 -14.83 -6.26
CA ASN A 85 9.42 -14.67 -6.94
C ASN A 85 10.55 -15.43 -6.24
N TRP A 86 10.25 -16.38 -5.36
CA TRP A 86 11.26 -17.07 -4.54
C TRP A 86 12.21 -17.96 -5.34
N LYS A 87 11.71 -18.61 -6.41
CA LYS A 87 12.50 -19.41 -7.36
C LYS A 87 12.99 -18.62 -8.57
N SER A 88 12.47 -17.42 -8.78
CA SER A 88 12.85 -16.57 -9.91
C SER A 88 14.14 -15.82 -9.60
N PRO A 89 15.07 -15.68 -10.56
CA PRO A 89 16.26 -14.83 -10.39
C PRO A 89 15.88 -13.35 -10.22
N ASN A 90 14.64 -12.97 -10.59
CA ASN A 90 14.20 -11.59 -10.54
C ASN A 90 14.04 -11.11 -9.08
N ARG A 91 14.62 -9.94 -8.82
CA ARG A 91 14.38 -9.17 -7.60
C ARG A 91 12.92 -8.68 -7.63
N PRO A 92 12.14 -8.85 -6.55
CA PRO A 92 10.81 -8.28 -6.49
C PRO A 92 10.92 -6.75 -6.46
N ASP A 93 10.14 -6.08 -7.30
CA ASP A 93 10.17 -4.63 -7.44
C ASP A 93 8.93 -3.96 -6.82
N ILE A 94 9.06 -2.70 -6.44
CA ILE A 94 7.96 -1.89 -5.92
C ILE A 94 6.88 -1.66 -6.99
N THR A 95 7.23 -1.65 -8.27
CA THR A 95 6.27 -1.52 -9.37
C THR A 95 5.34 -2.74 -9.46
N ASP A 96 5.89 -3.95 -9.30
CA ASP A 96 5.11 -5.20 -9.23
C ASP A 96 4.18 -5.19 -8.02
N TRP A 97 4.66 -4.69 -6.87
CA TRP A 97 3.84 -4.55 -5.68
C TRP A 97 2.67 -3.57 -5.89
N LEU A 98 2.92 -2.39 -6.50
CA LEU A 98 1.88 -1.42 -6.83
C LEU A 98 0.85 -1.98 -7.81
N LYS A 99 1.31 -2.75 -8.80
CA LYS A 99 0.44 -3.44 -9.76
C LYS A 99 -0.47 -4.44 -9.06
N LEU A 100 0.09 -5.31 -8.21
CA LEU A 100 -0.70 -6.29 -7.44
C LEU A 100 -1.69 -5.60 -6.48
N MET A 101 -1.27 -4.53 -5.80
CA MET A 101 -2.16 -3.73 -4.96
C MET A 101 -3.33 -3.15 -5.76
N THR A 102 -3.07 -2.64 -6.97
CA THR A 102 -4.09 -2.08 -7.86
C THR A 102 -5.05 -3.15 -8.38
N GLU A 103 -4.55 -4.32 -8.75
CA GLU A 103 -5.36 -5.47 -9.15
C GLU A 103 -6.29 -5.92 -8.01
N ILE A 104 -5.76 -6.09 -6.79
CA ILE A 104 -6.54 -6.48 -5.61
C ILE A 104 -7.61 -5.42 -5.29
N ALA A 105 -7.25 -4.14 -5.34
CA ALA A 105 -8.20 -3.04 -5.13
C ALA A 105 -9.34 -3.09 -6.16
N ALA A 106 -9.02 -3.34 -7.44
CA ALA A 106 -10.01 -3.45 -8.50
C ALA A 106 -10.95 -4.64 -8.25
N PHE A 107 -10.41 -5.82 -7.95
CA PHE A 107 -11.21 -7.01 -7.67
C PHE A 107 -12.11 -6.84 -6.44
N GLU A 108 -11.59 -6.33 -5.32
CA GLU A 108 -12.40 -6.15 -4.10
C GLU A 108 -13.56 -5.18 -4.35
N LEU A 109 -13.32 -4.08 -5.08
CA LEU A 109 -14.36 -3.11 -5.41
C LEU A 109 -15.39 -3.68 -6.39
N LEU A 110 -14.97 -4.52 -7.35
CA LEU A 110 -15.86 -5.20 -8.29
C LEU A 110 -16.74 -6.23 -7.58
N ILE A 111 -16.14 -7.09 -6.75
CA ILE A 111 -16.86 -8.11 -5.96
C ILE A 111 -17.91 -7.43 -5.07
N ALA A 112 -17.51 -6.38 -4.35
CA ALA A 112 -18.42 -5.61 -3.50
C ALA A 112 -19.60 -5.01 -4.30
N ARG A 113 -19.35 -4.58 -5.54
CA ARG A 113 -20.39 -4.05 -6.43
C ARG A 113 -21.34 -5.15 -6.90
N VAL A 114 -20.82 -6.30 -7.35
CA VAL A 114 -21.61 -7.43 -7.84
C VAL A 114 -22.48 -8.02 -6.71
N GLN A 115 -21.93 -8.12 -5.51
CA GLN A 115 -22.63 -8.66 -4.34
C GLN A 115 -23.53 -7.64 -3.64
N ASN A 116 -23.48 -6.37 -4.03
CA ASN A 116 -24.16 -5.26 -3.36
C ASN A 116 -23.83 -5.16 -1.85
N ILE A 117 -22.62 -5.55 -1.46
CA ILE A 117 -22.11 -5.49 -0.09
C ILE A 117 -21.12 -4.33 0.03
N PRO A 118 -21.23 -3.46 1.05
CA PRO A 118 -20.24 -2.41 1.27
C PRO A 118 -18.87 -3.02 1.59
N SER A 119 -17.84 -2.69 0.81
CA SER A 119 -16.48 -3.14 1.12
C SER A 119 -15.94 -2.41 2.34
N LYS A 120 -15.45 -3.20 3.31
CA LYS A 120 -14.90 -2.71 4.58
C LYS A 120 -13.74 -1.72 4.35
N ASN A 121 -12.98 -1.91 3.27
CA ASN A 121 -11.81 -1.10 2.92
C ASN A 121 -12.06 -0.12 1.76
N ARG A 122 -13.32 0.11 1.35
CA ARG A 122 -13.67 0.94 0.19
C ARG A 122 -12.95 2.28 0.17
N GLN A 123 -13.04 3.01 1.28
CA GLN A 123 -12.50 4.36 1.38
C GLN A 123 -10.97 4.37 1.30
N ALA A 124 -10.32 3.37 1.89
CA ALA A 124 -8.88 3.21 1.82
C ALA A 124 -8.42 2.89 0.39
N TRP A 125 -9.11 1.99 -0.31
CA TRP A 125 -8.81 1.67 -1.71
C TRP A 125 -9.03 2.84 -2.66
N MET A 126 -10.09 3.63 -2.44
CA MET A 126 -10.33 4.84 -3.23
C MET A 126 -9.23 5.87 -3.02
N SER A 127 -8.74 6.03 -1.79
CA SER A 127 -7.62 6.92 -1.47
C SER A 127 -6.33 6.44 -2.12
N PHE A 128 -6.01 5.15 -2.02
CA PHE A 128 -4.88 4.53 -2.70
C PHE A 128 -4.92 4.76 -4.23
N LYS A 129 -6.04 4.43 -4.88
CA LYS A 129 -6.20 4.59 -6.32
C LYS A 129 -6.08 6.05 -6.77
N TYR A 130 -6.58 6.99 -5.96
CA TYR A 130 -6.44 8.41 -6.24
C TYR A 130 -4.97 8.87 -6.19
N ILE A 131 -4.24 8.47 -5.15
CA ILE A 131 -2.82 8.81 -5.00
C ILE A 131 -1.99 8.20 -6.15
N GLU A 132 -2.26 6.95 -6.53
CA GLU A 132 -1.53 6.31 -7.63
C GLU A 132 -1.89 6.92 -9.00
N ALA A 133 -3.15 7.32 -9.22
CA ALA A 133 -3.53 8.02 -10.45
C ALA A 133 -2.82 9.37 -10.61
N LEU A 134 -2.67 10.13 -9.51
CA LEU A 134 -1.89 11.37 -9.51
C LEU A 134 -0.41 11.12 -9.83
N ARG A 135 0.17 10.03 -9.29
CA ARG A 135 1.56 9.64 -9.57
C ARG A 135 1.78 9.32 -11.04
N LEU A 136 0.81 8.69 -11.70
CA LEU A 136 0.89 8.29 -13.10
C LEU A 136 0.49 9.40 -14.08
N GLY A 137 0.14 10.60 -13.59
CA GLY A 137 -0.29 11.72 -14.43
C GLY A 137 -1.59 11.46 -15.18
N VAL A 138 -2.37 10.45 -14.77
CA VAL A 138 -3.64 10.10 -15.42
C VAL A 138 -4.71 11.06 -14.90
N ALA A 139 -5.25 11.91 -15.78
CA ALA A 139 -6.29 12.87 -15.42
C ALA A 139 -7.48 12.13 -14.80
N THR A 140 -7.77 12.40 -13.52
CA THR A 140 -8.84 11.77 -12.72
C THR A 140 -10.22 12.32 -13.09
N THR A 141 -10.52 12.43 -14.39
CA THR A 141 -11.79 13.00 -14.88
C THR A 141 -13.01 12.16 -14.51
N GLN A 142 -12.84 10.89 -14.13
CA GLN A 142 -13.94 10.02 -13.67
C GLN A 142 -14.17 10.00 -12.15
N PHE A 143 -13.30 10.60 -11.32
CA PHE A 143 -13.41 10.45 -9.86
C PHE A 143 -14.46 11.39 -9.23
N TRP A 144 -14.66 12.58 -9.80
CA TRP A 144 -15.63 13.56 -9.30
C TRP A 144 -17.10 13.21 -9.63
N GLY A 145 -17.35 12.46 -10.72
CA GLY A 145 -18.71 12.05 -11.13
C GLY A 145 -19.38 11.03 -10.21
N LEU A 146 -18.60 10.31 -9.38
CA LEU A 146 -19.11 9.30 -8.45
C LEU A 146 -19.34 9.85 -7.03
N ILE A 147 -18.67 10.95 -6.67
CA ILE A 147 -18.83 11.59 -5.35
C ILE A 147 -20.07 12.50 -5.32
N SER A 148 -20.45 13.13 -6.44
CA SER A 148 -21.56 14.09 -6.45
C SER A 148 -22.97 13.47 -6.43
N LYS A 149 -23.12 12.16 -6.70
CA LYS A 149 -24.45 11.52 -6.86
C LYS A 149 -25.09 11.00 -5.57
N ARG A 150 -24.46 11.16 -4.40
CA ARG A 150 -25.13 10.88 -3.11
C ARG A 150 -24.87 12.02 -2.14
N GLY A 151 -25.86 12.90 -2.02
CA GLY A 151 -25.93 13.95 -1.01
C GLY A 151 -26.03 13.35 0.40
N VAL A 152 -24.91 12.85 0.91
CA VAL A 152 -24.76 12.53 2.33
C VAL A 152 -23.93 13.65 2.93
N ARG A 153 -24.64 14.64 3.49
CA ARG A 153 -24.07 15.70 4.31
C ARG A 153 -23.60 15.08 5.64
N THR A 154 -22.47 14.38 5.64
CA THR A 154 -21.75 14.05 6.88
C THR A 154 -20.75 15.15 7.17
N LYS A 155 -20.52 15.41 8.47
CA LYS A 155 -19.61 16.41 9.04
C LYS A 155 -18.12 16.11 8.70
N LEU A 156 -17.80 15.95 7.43
CA LEU A 156 -16.48 15.71 6.86
C LEU A 156 -15.98 16.91 6.03
N GLY A 157 -16.64 18.07 6.16
CA GLY A 157 -16.23 19.32 5.53
C GLY A 157 -14.87 19.88 5.99
N GLN A 158 -14.24 19.27 7.00
CA GLN A 158 -12.92 19.69 7.49
C GLN A 158 -11.77 18.76 7.11
N LYS A 159 -12.01 17.48 6.74
CA LYS A 159 -10.90 16.57 6.38
C LYS A 159 -10.58 16.51 4.88
N CYS A 160 -11.55 16.80 3.99
CA CYS A 160 -11.26 16.92 2.55
C CYS A 160 -10.49 18.19 2.16
N VAL A 161 -10.42 19.20 3.04
CA VAL A 161 -9.66 20.45 2.78
C VAL A 161 -8.15 20.23 2.89
N TYR A 162 -7.69 19.14 3.51
CA TYR A 162 -6.25 18.90 3.65
C TYR A 162 -5.60 18.33 2.38
N ALA A 163 -6.37 17.72 1.48
CA ALA A 163 -5.88 17.24 0.19
C ALA A 163 -5.72 18.38 -0.84
N THR A 164 -6.40 19.52 -0.68
CA THR A 164 -6.28 20.67 -1.59
C THR A 164 -5.07 21.55 -1.30
N SER A 165 -4.43 21.42 -0.13
CA SER A 165 -3.17 22.13 0.17
C SER A 165 -2.01 21.70 -0.74
N HIS A 166 -1.95 20.41 -1.13
CA HIS A 166 -0.93 19.90 -2.04
C HIS A 166 -1.11 20.39 -3.48
N ALA A 167 -2.35 20.70 -3.89
CA ALA A 167 -2.63 21.26 -5.21
C ALA A 167 -2.18 22.73 -5.33
N LYS A 168 -2.13 23.50 -4.24
CA LYS A 168 -1.62 24.88 -4.28
C LYS A 168 -0.10 24.97 -4.25
N VAL A 169 0.58 24.08 -3.53
CA VAL A 169 2.06 24.11 -3.42
C VAL A 169 2.76 23.62 -4.68
N VAL A 170 2.16 22.69 -5.44
CA VAL A 170 2.75 22.21 -6.70
C VAL A 170 2.54 23.19 -7.85
N MET A 171 1.47 23.99 -7.84
CA MET A 171 1.20 24.97 -8.90
C MET A 171 2.10 26.21 -8.81
N TYR A 172 2.59 26.58 -7.61
CA TYR A 172 3.42 27.77 -7.42
C TYR A 172 4.93 27.56 -7.67
N LYS A 173 5.37 26.31 -7.90
CA LYS A 173 6.80 25.99 -8.17
C LYS A 173 7.14 25.82 -9.66
N ASN A 174 6.15 25.91 -10.55
CA ASN A 174 6.32 25.77 -12.01
C ASN A 174 6.05 27.08 -12.78
N GLN A 175 6.13 28.23 -12.11
CA GLN A 175 6.12 29.55 -12.75
C GLN A 175 7.35 30.34 -12.28
N THR A 176 8.50 29.98 -12.83
CA THR A 176 9.66 30.86 -13.03
C THR A 176 9.94 30.89 -14.51
#